data_AF-X6FL01-F1
#
_entry.id   AF-X6FL01-F1
#
_cell.length_a   1.000
_cell.length_b   1.000
_cell.length_c   1.000
_cell.angle_alpha   90.00
_cell.angle_beta   90.00
_cell.angle_gamma   90.00
#
_symmetry.space_group_name_H-M   'P 1'
#
loop_
_entity.id
_entity.type
_entity.pdbx_description
1 polymer ?
#
loop_
_entity_poly.entity_id
_entity_poly.type
_entity_poly.pdbx_seq_one_letter_code
_entity_poly.pdbx_strand_id
1 'polypeptide(L)'
;MARATPKRDYYCQSRRGNRLFELGLGPIALALCAASSKSDQAAIDRIIAEGGRKHFLEAWLTVRGLPWAADLVPDLTNVIDQSAKEILS
;
A
#
# COMPACT_ATOMS: atom_id res chain seq x y z
N MET A 1 -3.76 -18.51 18.85
CA MET A 1 -2.71 -17.63 18.27
C MET A 1 -3.26 -16.21 18.19
N ALA A 2 -3.08 -15.41 19.24
CA ALA A 2 -3.54 -14.02 19.27
C ALA A 2 -2.52 -13.17 18.50
N ARG A 3 -2.88 -12.72 17.29
CA ARG A 3 -2.06 -11.80 16.52
C ARG A 3 -2.31 -10.40 17.07
N ALA A 4 -1.40 -9.92 17.90
CA ALA A 4 -1.43 -8.55 18.38
C ALA A 4 -1.30 -7.61 17.16
N THR A 5 -2.40 -6.95 16.80
CA THR A 5 -2.38 -5.84 15.84
C THR A 5 -1.59 -4.71 16.49
N PRO A 6 -0.47 -4.24 15.91
CA PRO A 6 0.25 -3.10 16.46
C PRO A 6 -0.71 -1.92 16.59
N LYS A 7 -0.82 -1.37 17.80
CA LYS A 7 -1.73 -0.28 18.11
C LYS A 7 -1.31 0.96 17.32
N ARG A 8 -2.22 1.46 16.49
CA ARG A 8 -1.98 2.50 15.49
C ARG A 8 -2.08 3.89 16.12
N ASP A 9 -1.20 4.17 17.05
CA ASP A 9 -1.19 5.45 17.77
C ASP A 9 -0.43 6.50 16.93
N TYR A 10 -1.11 7.13 15.96
CA TYR A 10 -0.55 8.28 15.22
C TYR A 10 -0.67 9.55 16.07
N TYR A 11 0.47 10.16 16.40
CA TYR A 11 0.52 11.38 17.20
C TYR A 11 0.54 12.62 16.32
N CYS A 12 -0.37 13.56 16.56
CA CYS A 12 -0.21 14.94 16.10
C CYS A 12 0.28 15.78 17.29
N GLN A 13 1.50 16.33 17.19
CA GLN A 13 2.07 17.23 18.18
C GLN A 13 1.77 18.69 17.79
N SER A 14 1.12 19.45 18.67
CA SER A 14 0.98 20.90 18.54
C SER A 14 1.45 21.60 19.83
N ARG A 15 1.74 22.91 19.77
CA ARG A 15 2.07 23.72 20.96
C ARG A 15 0.98 23.70 22.05
N ARG A 16 -0.25 23.28 21.72
CA ARG A 16 -1.40 23.20 22.64
C ARG A 16 -1.67 21.77 23.15
N GLY A 17 -0.77 20.81 22.88
CA GLY A 17 -0.86 19.43 23.34
C GLY A 17 -0.87 18.39 22.21
N ASN A 18 -0.77 17.12 22.60
CA ASN A 18 -0.79 15.96 21.71
C ASN A 18 -2.21 15.41 21.59
N ARG A 19 -2.74 15.29 20.37
CA ARG A 19 -3.97 14.54 20.11
C ARG A 19 -3.63 13.25 19.40
N LEU A 20 -4.04 12.15 20.02
CA LEU A 20 -4.03 10.82 19.41
C LEU A 20 -5.21 10.75 18.44
N PHE A 21 -4.96 10.38 17.19
CA PHE A 21 -6.01 10.19 16.21
C PHE A 21 -5.75 8.90 15.42
N GLU A 22 -6.78 8.07 15.28
CA GLU A 22 -6.74 6.96 14.35
C GLU A 22 -7.12 7.51 12.97
N LEU A 23 -6.22 7.41 11.99
CA LEU A 23 -6.51 7.80 10.60
C LEU A 23 -7.59 6.94 9.94
N GLY A 24 -8.16 5.94 10.64
CA GLY A 24 -9.16 5.03 10.07
C GLY A 24 -8.68 4.27 8.85
N LEU A 25 -7.36 4.13 8.65
CA LEU A 25 -6.82 3.54 7.44
C LEU A 25 -7.11 2.03 7.42
N GLY A 26 -7.90 1.63 6.42
CA GLY A 26 -8.12 0.23 6.11
C GLY A 26 -6.83 -0.50 5.75
N PRO A 27 -6.85 -1.84 5.75
CA PRO A 27 -5.67 -2.66 5.47
C PRO A 27 -5.01 -2.34 4.12
N ILE A 28 -5.81 -2.04 3.08
CA ILE A 28 -5.31 -1.63 1.75
C ILE A 28 -4.59 -0.28 1.83
N ALA A 29 -5.20 0.71 2.48
CA ALA A 29 -4.59 2.03 2.61
C ALA A 29 -3.26 1.97 3.36
N LEU A 30 -3.10 1.07 4.34
CA LEU A 30 -1.82 0.88 5.04
C LEU A 30 -0.81 0.06 4.24
N ALA A 31 -1.27 -0.91 3.45
CA ALA A 31 -0.40 -1.61 2.53
C ALA A 31 0.28 -0.63 1.55
N LEU A 32 -0.41 0.45 1.17
CA LEU A 32 0.12 1.46 0.27
C LEU A 32 0.86 2.59 1.00
N CYS A 33 0.22 3.23 1.98
CA CYS A 33 0.74 4.45 2.59
C CYS A 33 1.80 4.22 3.69
N ALA A 34 1.85 3.02 4.30
CA ALA A 34 2.82 2.72 5.35
C ALA A 34 4.08 2.00 4.83
N ALA A 35 4.23 1.88 3.50
CA ALA A 35 5.36 1.23 2.86
C ALA A 35 6.54 2.19 2.71
N SER A 36 7.39 2.31 3.74
CA SER A 36 8.52 3.26 3.74
C SER A 36 9.83 2.68 4.27
N SER A 37 9.85 1.41 4.67
CA SER A 37 11.07 0.76 5.17
C SER A 37 11.98 0.28 4.03
N LYS A 38 13.26 0.02 4.33
CA LYS A 38 14.19 -0.61 3.37
C LYS A 38 13.70 -1.97 2.89
N SER A 39 13.01 -2.72 3.76
CA SER A 39 12.41 -4.00 3.43
C SER A 39 11.26 -3.84 2.43
N ASP A 40 10.47 -2.77 2.57
CA ASP A 40 9.41 -2.43 1.61
C ASP A 40 10.01 -2.08 0.24
N GLN A 41 11.06 -1.25 0.22
CA GLN A 41 11.77 -0.89 -1.01
C GLN A 41 12.31 -2.13 -1.73
N ALA A 42 12.99 -3.04 -1.00
CA ALA A 42 13.51 -4.28 -1.58
C ALA A 42 12.40 -5.20 -2.12
N ALA A 43 11.25 -5.27 -1.44
CA ALA A 43 10.10 -6.02 -1.92
C ALA A 43 9.49 -5.39 -3.18
N ILE A 44 9.39 -4.05 -3.24
CA ILE A 44 8.92 -3.32 -4.42
C ILE A 44 9.84 -3.58 -5.61
N ASP A 45 11.15 -3.44 -5.43
CA ASP A 45 12.14 -3.67 -6.50
C ASP A 45 12.04 -5.09 -7.03
N ARG A 46 11.92 -6.08 -6.14
CA ARG A 46 11.74 -7.48 -6.51
C ARG A 46 10.48 -7.70 -7.34
N ILE A 47 9.34 -7.17 -6.90
CA ILE A 47 8.06 -7.33 -7.61
C ILE A 47 8.13 -6.70 -9.00
N ILE A 48 8.73 -5.52 -9.12
CA ILE A 48 8.90 -4.84 -10.40
C ILE A 48 9.82 -5.64 -11.32
N ALA A 49 10.91 -6.21 -10.79
CA ALA A 49 11.84 -7.02 -11.57
C ALA A 49 11.23 -8.35 -12.06
N GLU A 50 10.40 -9.01 -11.23
CA GLU A 50 9.80 -10.30 -11.54
C GLU A 50 8.55 -10.19 -12.43
N GLY A 51 7.66 -9.24 -12.15
CA GLY A 51 6.31 -9.15 -12.77
C GLY A 51 6.04 -7.88 -13.57
N GLY A 52 6.99 -6.94 -13.60
CA GLY A 52 6.80 -5.63 -14.22
C GLY A 52 5.81 -4.73 -13.47
N ARG A 53 5.71 -3.47 -13.90
CA ARG A 53 4.87 -2.46 -13.23
C ARG A 53 3.36 -2.73 -13.38
N LYS A 54 2.95 -3.42 -14.44
CA LYS A 54 1.54 -3.69 -14.76
C LYS A 54 0.85 -4.55 -13.71
N HIS A 55 1.56 -5.53 -13.15
CA HIS A 55 1.04 -6.46 -12.13
C HIS A 55 1.46 -6.08 -10.70
N PHE A 56 2.05 -4.89 -10.53
CA PHE A 56 2.61 -4.47 -9.26
C PHE A 56 1.57 -4.48 -8.14
N LEU A 57 0.38 -3.93 -8.38
CA LEU A 57 -0.63 -3.76 -7.33
C LEU A 57 -1.14 -5.12 -6.79
N GLU A 58 -1.43 -6.07 -7.68
CA GLU A 58 -1.85 -7.44 -7.34
C GLU A 58 -0.77 -8.16 -6.51
N ALA A 59 0.48 -8.14 -7.01
CA ALA A 59 1.61 -8.77 -6.36
C ALA A 59 1.94 -8.10 -5.01
N TRP A 60 1.88 -6.77 -4.94
CA TRP A 60 2.12 -6.01 -3.73
C TRP A 60 1.09 -6.34 -2.64
N LEU A 61 -0.20 -6.34 -2.97
CA LEU A 61 -1.26 -6.70 -2.02
C LEU A 61 -1.10 -8.13 -1.51
N THR A 62 -0.71 -9.06 -2.38
CA THR A 62 -0.41 -10.45 -2.01
C THR A 62 0.75 -10.53 -1.02
N VAL A 63 1.88 -9.86 -1.30
CA VAL A 63 3.04 -9.79 -0.39
C VAL A 63 2.69 -9.15 0.95
N ARG A 64 1.75 -8.20 0.96
CA ARG A 64 1.24 -7.55 2.17
C ARG A 64 0.16 -8.36 2.90
N GLY A 65 -0.10 -9.60 2.47
CA GLY A 65 -1.03 -10.53 3.11
C GLY A 65 -2.50 -10.23 2.84
N LEU A 66 -2.79 -9.56 1.72
CA LEU A 66 -4.13 -9.19 1.27
C LEU A 66 -4.48 -9.84 -0.08
N PRO A 67 -4.42 -11.17 -0.21
CA PRO A 67 -4.72 -11.85 -1.49
C PRO A 67 -6.15 -11.57 -1.96
N TRP A 68 -7.12 -11.51 -1.04
CA TRP A 68 -8.50 -11.15 -1.38
C TRP A 68 -8.64 -9.77 -2.04
N ALA A 69 -7.75 -8.83 -1.71
CA ALA A 69 -7.75 -7.50 -2.32
C ALA A 69 -7.04 -7.51 -3.67
N ALA A 70 -6.03 -8.37 -3.82
CA ALA A 70 -5.36 -8.60 -5.10
C ALA A 70 -6.33 -9.17 -6.14
N ASP A 71 -7.20 -10.11 -5.75
CA ASP A 71 -8.19 -10.74 -6.63
C ASP A 71 -9.21 -9.74 -7.21
N LEU A 72 -9.42 -8.60 -6.56
CA LEU A 72 -10.34 -7.55 -7.01
C LEU A 72 -9.69 -6.57 -8.01
N VAL A 73 -8.36 -6.54 -8.11
CA VAL A 73 -7.64 -5.57 -8.96
C VAL A 73 -7.99 -5.71 -10.44
N PRO A 74 -8.08 -6.91 -11.03
CA PRO A 74 -8.45 -7.06 -12.45
C PRO A 74 -9.82 -6.46 -12.80
N ASP A 75 -10.74 -6.40 -11.84
CA ASP A 75 -12.10 -5.90 -12.02
C ASP A 75 -12.25 -4.40 -11.72
N LEU A 76 -11.16 -3.71 -11.38
CA LEU A 76 -11.19 -2.27 -11.10
C LEU A 76 -11.39 -1.47 -12.39
N THR A 77 -12.62 -1.05 -12.62
CA THR A 77 -13.04 -0.24 -13.78
C THR A 77 -12.61 1.22 -13.72
N ASN A 78 -12.03 1.67 -12.59
CA ASN A 78 -11.63 3.04 -12.34
C ASN A 78 -10.10 3.27 -12.39
N VAL A 79 -9.32 2.27 -12.81
CA VAL A 79 -7.87 2.42 -12.98
C VAL A 79 -7.60 3.06 -14.35
N ILE A 80 -7.25 4.35 -14.34
CA ILE A 80 -6.77 5.04 -15.53
C ILE A 80 -5.28 4.72 -15.68
N ASP A 81 -4.91 3.87 -16.63
CA ASP A 81 -3.51 3.68 -17.01
C ASP A 81 -2.98 4.98 -17.64
N GLN A 82 -2.23 5.77 -16.86
CA GLN A 82 -1.59 6.99 -17.33
C GLN A 82 -0.22 6.71 -17.97
N SER A 83 0.31 5.49 -17.84
CA SER A 83 1.60 5.09 -18.40
C SER A 83 1.61 5.07 -19.93
N ALA A 84 0.45 4.85 -20.56
CA ALA A 84 0.29 5.03 -22.00
C ALA A 84 0.41 6.50 -22.47
N LYS A 85 0.24 7.48 -21.56
CA LYS A 85 0.23 8.91 -21.91
C LYS A 85 1.64 9.52 -22.01
N GLU A 86 2.65 8.92 -21.41
CA GLU A 86 4.04 9.43 -21.41
C GLU A 86 4.86 8.99 -22.63
N ILE A 87 4.43 7.98 -23.40
CA ILE A 87 5.15 7.53 -24.62
C ILE A 87 4.86 8.44 -25.84
N LEU A 88 3.87 9.33 -25.73
CA LEU A 88 3.39 10.18 -26.85
C LEU A 88 3.59 11.69 -26.62
N SER A 89 4.45 12.11 -25.68
CA SER A 89 4.75 13.54 -25.44
C SER A 89 6.20 13.91 -25.69
#